data_AF-A0A7S0N8J5-F1
#
_entry.id   AF-A0A7S0N8J5-F1
#
_cell.length_a   1.000
_cell.length_b   1.000
_cell.length_c   1.000
_cell.angle_alpha   90.00
_cell.angle_beta   90.00
_cell.angle_gamma   90.00
#
_symmetry.space_group_name_H-M   'P 1'
#
loop_
_entity.id
_entity.type
_entity.pdbx_description
1 polymer ?
#
loop_
_entity_poly.entity_id
_entity_poly.type
_entity_poly.pdbx_seq_one_letter_code
_entity_poly.pdbx_strand_id
1 'polypeptide(L)'
;LGRLDGDTAVSRHSYLAALKAAGAVCSAVDQLVAGRARAAFCAVRPPGHHAGPGGVVPNDNDPHGSHGFCLLSNIAIGAAYAMHVHRHAGVKRVAILDFDVHHGNGTQACVANV
;
A
#
# COMPACT_ATOMS: atom_id res chain seq x y z
N LEU A 1 24.26 -0.11 2.48
CA LEU A 1 22.92 -0.73 2.53
C LEU A 1 22.46 -0.63 3.98
N GLY A 2 21.22 -0.22 4.22
CA GLY A 2 20.62 -0.17 5.56
C GLY A 2 19.62 -1.31 5.73
N ARG A 3 19.13 -1.50 6.95
CA ARG A 3 18.04 -2.42 7.28
C ARG A 3 17.07 -1.68 8.19
N LEU A 4 15.78 -1.84 7.94
CA LEU A 4 14.72 -1.37 8.84
C LEU A 4 14.45 -2.40 9.93
N ASP A 5 14.48 -3.68 9.57
CA ASP A 5 14.33 -4.83 10.47
C ASP A 5 15.09 -6.07 9.93
N GLY A 6 14.72 -7.26 10.40
CA GLY A 6 15.37 -8.53 10.05
C GLY A 6 15.25 -8.93 8.58
N ASP A 7 14.18 -8.53 7.89
CA ASP A 7 13.87 -8.96 6.53
C ASP A 7 13.82 -7.80 5.51
N THR A 8 13.71 -6.56 5.97
CA THR A 8 13.52 -5.38 5.12
C THR A 8 14.81 -4.58 4.98
N ALA A 9 15.60 -4.95 3.97
CA ALA A 9 16.79 -4.21 3.56
C ALA A 9 16.45 -3.00 2.68
N VAL A 10 17.20 -1.92 2.85
CA VAL A 10 17.02 -0.66 2.10
C VAL A 10 18.34 -0.13 1.52
N SER A 11 18.21 0.67 0.47
CA SER A 11 19.29 1.41 -0.17
C SER A 11 18.92 2.89 -0.30
N ARG A 12 19.87 3.72 -0.73
CA ARG A 12 19.61 5.14 -1.03
C ARG A 12 18.48 5.38 -2.04
N HIS A 13 18.12 4.37 -2.83
CA HIS A 13 17.06 4.44 -3.85
C HIS A 13 15.70 3.92 -3.37
N SER A 14 15.65 3.27 -2.20
CA SER A 14 14.45 2.55 -1.75
C SER A 14 13.27 3.50 -1.49
N TYR A 15 13.52 4.69 -0.95
CA TYR A 15 12.46 5.68 -0.73
C TYR A 15 11.82 6.15 -2.04
N LEU A 16 12.65 6.52 -3.03
CA LEU A 16 12.16 6.91 -4.35
C LEU A 16 11.41 5.76 -5.04
N ALA A 17 11.90 4.53 -4.90
CA ALA A 17 11.21 3.35 -5.43
C ALA A 17 9.83 3.15 -4.78
N ALA A 18 9.72 3.30 -3.46
CA ALA A 18 8.45 3.22 -2.74
C ALA A 18 7.46 4.31 -3.18
N LEU A 19 7.94 5.55 -3.36
CA LEU A 19 7.11 6.64 -3.90
C LEU A 19 6.58 6.32 -5.30
N LYS A 20 7.42 5.76 -6.17
CA LYS A 20 6.99 5.32 -7.50
C LYS A 20 5.99 4.15 -7.43
N ALA A 21 6.16 3.23 -6.50
CA ALA A 21 5.25 2.10 -6.31
C ALA A 21 3.84 2.58 -5.89
N ALA A 22 3.75 3.40 -4.84
CA ALA A 22 2.48 3.98 -4.41
C ALA A 22 1.88 4.92 -5.47
N GLY A 23 2.71 5.76 -6.10
CA GLY A 23 2.28 6.70 -7.14
C GLY A 23 1.72 6.01 -8.40
N ALA A 24 2.24 4.84 -8.77
CA ALA A 24 1.68 4.05 -9.86
C ALA A 24 0.25 3.58 -9.57
N VAL A 25 -0.08 3.27 -8.31
CA VAL A 25 -1.45 2.91 -7.90
C VAL A 25 -2.37 4.13 -8.00
N CYS A 26 -1.95 5.31 -7.52
CA CYS A 26 -2.73 6.54 -7.69
C CYS A 26 -2.95 6.89 -9.17
N SER A 27 -1.90 6.78 -10.00
CA SER A 27 -2.02 7.00 -11.43
C SER A 27 -2.97 6.01 -12.09
N ALA A 28 -2.94 4.73 -11.70
CA ALA A 28 -3.90 3.74 -12.18
C ALA A 28 -5.34 4.11 -11.81
N VAL A 29 -5.59 4.58 -10.58
CA VAL A 29 -6.89 5.10 -10.15
C VAL A 29 -7.33 6.27 -11.06
N ASP A 30 -6.45 7.22 -11.36
CA ASP A 30 -6.76 8.34 -12.27
C ASP A 30 -7.19 7.87 -13.66
N GLN A 31 -6.48 6.89 -14.22
CA GLN A 31 -6.79 6.35 -15.55
C GLN A 31 -8.15 5.63 -15.57
N LEU A 32 -8.47 4.88 -14.52
CA LEU A 32 -9.72 4.14 -14.39
C LEU A 32 -10.92 5.09 -14.18
N VAL A 33 -10.79 6.05 -13.27
CA VAL A 33 -11.86 7.02 -12.98
C VAL A 33 -12.12 7.92 -14.20
N ALA A 34 -11.08 8.30 -14.94
CA ALA A 34 -11.23 9.06 -16.19
C ALA A 34 -11.81 8.24 -17.35
N GLY A 35 -12.10 6.95 -17.18
CA GLY A 35 -12.61 6.08 -18.23
C GLY A 35 -11.60 5.76 -19.35
N ARG A 36 -10.31 6.03 -19.14
CA ARG A 36 -9.25 5.76 -20.13
C ARG A 36 -8.79 4.30 -20.13
N ALA A 37 -9.15 3.54 -19.10
CA ALA A 37 -8.95 2.09 -19.02
C ALA A 37 -10.11 1.44 -18.26
N ARG A 38 -10.36 0.14 -18.53
CA ARG A 38 -11.31 -0.69 -17.76
C ARG A 38 -10.68 -1.42 -16.58
N ALA A 39 -9.38 -1.66 -16.64
CA ALA A 39 -8.58 -2.34 -15.61
C ALA A 39 -7.13 -1.86 -15.70
N ALA A 40 -6.39 -1.97 -14.60
CA ALA A 40 -4.99 -1.61 -14.53
C ALA A 40 -4.23 -2.62 -13.66
N PHE A 41 -2.97 -2.86 -13.99
CA PHE A 41 -2.05 -3.69 -13.21
C PHE A 41 -0.78 -2.90 -12.93
N CYS A 42 -0.45 -2.72 -11.65
CA CYS A 42 0.73 -1.99 -11.22
C CYS A 42 1.86 -2.98 -10.89
N ALA A 43 2.73 -3.27 -11.87
CA ALA A 43 3.91 -4.12 -11.67
C ALA A 43 5.02 -3.36 -10.92
N VAL A 44 4.86 -3.19 -9.61
CA VAL A 44 5.72 -2.31 -8.79
C VAL A 44 6.53 -3.06 -7.74
N ARG A 45 7.67 -2.47 -7.36
CA ARG A 45 8.50 -2.88 -6.23
C ARG A 45 9.08 -1.62 -5.57
N PRO A 46 9.13 -1.51 -4.23
CA PRO A 46 8.76 -2.52 -3.21
C PRO A 46 7.23 -2.75 -3.05
N PRO A 47 6.82 -3.87 -2.43
CA PRO A 47 5.42 -4.15 -2.08
C PRO A 47 4.92 -3.20 -0.97
N GLY A 48 3.66 -3.37 -0.52
CA GLY A 48 3.06 -2.43 0.44
C GLY A 48 2.17 -2.99 1.55
N HIS A 49 1.61 -4.19 1.44
CA HIS A 49 0.49 -4.60 2.31
C HIS A 49 0.83 -4.82 3.80
N HIS A 50 2.12 -4.90 4.16
CA HIS A 50 2.59 -4.99 5.56
C HIS A 50 2.91 -3.63 6.19
N ALA A 51 3.03 -2.56 5.40
CA ALA A 51 3.32 -1.24 5.93
C ALA A 51 2.06 -0.63 6.58
N GLY A 52 2.10 -0.45 7.91
CA GLY A 52 1.04 0.21 8.67
C GLY A 52 1.18 1.74 8.74
N PRO A 53 0.23 2.43 9.38
CA PRO A 53 0.21 3.89 9.46
C PRO A 53 1.41 4.47 10.24
N GLY A 54 1.94 3.72 11.22
CA GLY A 54 3.11 4.09 12.03
C GLY A 54 4.37 3.28 11.72
N GLY A 55 4.38 2.48 10.64
CA GLY A 55 5.46 1.52 10.34
C GLY A 55 5.04 0.08 10.62
N VAL A 56 5.83 -0.64 11.42
CA VAL A 56 5.60 -2.05 11.76
C VAL A 56 4.27 -2.24 12.49
N VAL A 57 3.52 -3.29 12.13
CA VAL A 57 2.24 -3.65 12.78
C VAL A 57 2.39 -5.01 13.48
N PRO A 58 2.51 -5.04 14.82
CA PRO A 58 2.61 -6.27 15.59
C PRO A 58 1.25 -6.99 15.70
N ASN A 59 1.29 -8.27 16.04
CA ASN A 59 0.10 -9.06 16.38
C ASN A 59 0.44 -10.14 17.42
N ASP A 60 -0.57 -10.88 17.91
CA ASP A 60 -0.38 -11.89 18.97
C ASP A 60 0.60 -13.01 18.60
N ASN A 61 0.73 -13.33 17.30
CA ASN A 61 1.64 -14.35 16.80
C ASN A 61 3.01 -13.78 16.39
N ASP A 62 3.13 -12.46 16.25
CA ASP A 62 4.36 -11.74 15.93
C ASP A 62 4.38 -10.40 16.68
N PRO A 63 4.78 -10.40 17.97
CA PRO A 63 4.71 -9.23 18.83
C PRO A 63 5.75 -8.15 18.48
N HIS A 64 6.79 -8.51 17.72
CA HIS A 64 7.77 -7.56 17.21
C HIS A 64 7.33 -6.96 15.88
N GLY A 65 6.58 -7.74 15.09
CA GLY A 65 6.14 -7.37 13.76
C GLY A 65 7.30 -7.30 12.76
N SER A 66 6.96 -7.12 11.50
CA SER A 66 7.90 -6.85 10.42
C SER A 66 7.33 -5.88 9.40
N HIS A 67 8.19 -5.15 8.71
CA HIS A 67 7.84 -4.41 7.50
C HIS A 67 7.56 -5.35 6.32
N GLY A 68 8.03 -6.60 6.32
CA GLY A 68 7.73 -7.59 5.27
C GLY A 68 8.06 -7.07 3.87
N PHE A 69 9.25 -6.48 3.72
CA PHE A 69 9.73 -5.78 2.52
C PHE A 69 8.94 -4.51 2.12
N CYS A 70 7.89 -4.15 2.84
CA CYS A 70 6.98 -3.06 2.53
C CYS A 70 7.44 -1.74 3.17
N LEU A 71 7.49 -0.68 2.36
CA LEU A 71 7.91 0.65 2.84
C LEU A 71 6.76 1.65 2.92
N LEU A 72 5.79 1.54 2.02
CA LEU A 72 4.58 2.36 1.98
C LEU A 72 3.38 1.47 1.68
N SER A 73 2.24 1.76 2.29
CA SER A 73 1.01 0.99 2.08
C SER A 73 0.36 1.33 0.74
N ASN A 74 0.92 0.82 -0.35
CA ASN A 74 0.53 1.18 -1.72
C ASN A 74 -0.99 1.11 -1.94
N ILE A 75 -1.65 0.07 -1.43
CA ILE A 75 -3.09 -0.15 -1.61
C ILE A 75 -3.92 0.72 -0.67
N ALA A 76 -3.52 0.91 0.59
CA ALA A 76 -4.22 1.82 1.50
C ALA A 76 -4.14 3.28 1.00
N ILE A 77 -2.97 3.70 0.51
CA ILE A 77 -2.77 5.00 -0.14
C ILE A 77 -3.68 5.13 -1.36
N GLY A 78 -3.70 4.12 -2.25
CA GLY A 78 -4.54 4.12 -3.44
C GLY A 78 -6.04 4.20 -3.11
N ALA A 79 -6.51 3.45 -2.11
CA ALA A 79 -7.90 3.47 -1.66
C ALA A 79 -8.30 4.83 -1.08
N ALA A 80 -7.48 5.39 -0.18
CA ALA A 80 -7.69 6.72 0.37
C ALA A 80 -7.66 7.79 -0.73
N TYR A 81 -6.70 7.73 -1.64
CA TYR A 81 -6.59 8.63 -2.79
C TYR A 81 -7.86 8.59 -3.65
N ALA A 82 -8.34 7.40 -4.01
CA ALA A 82 -9.57 7.24 -4.77
C ALA A 82 -10.79 7.86 -4.06
N MET A 83 -10.95 7.59 -2.76
CA MET A 83 -12.08 8.12 -1.99
C MET A 83 -12.01 9.63 -1.75
N HIS A 84 -10.82 10.22 -1.60
CA HIS A 84 -10.69 11.64 -1.28
C HIS A 84 -10.58 12.54 -2.51
N VAL A 85 -9.77 12.14 -3.49
CA VAL A 85 -9.52 12.93 -4.71
C VAL A 85 -10.65 12.76 -5.71
N HIS A 86 -11.16 11.53 -5.87
CA HIS A 86 -12.22 11.21 -6.84
C HIS A 86 -13.62 11.14 -6.23
N ARG A 87 -13.81 11.73 -5.04
CA ARG A 87 -15.12 11.79 -4.36
C ARG A 87 -16.21 12.43 -5.21
N HIS A 88 -15.85 13.48 -5.95
CA HIS A 88 -16.77 14.22 -6.83
C HIS A 88 -17.06 13.48 -8.13
N ALA A 89 -16.18 12.56 -8.54
CA ALA A 89 -16.40 11.61 -9.63
C ALA A 89 -17.20 10.38 -9.18
N GLY A 90 -17.72 10.37 -7.94
CA GLY A 90 -18.62 9.35 -7.43
C GLY A 90 -17.97 8.19 -6.67
N VAL A 91 -16.65 8.21 -6.49
CA VAL A 91 -15.95 7.17 -5.70
C VAL A 91 -16.20 7.41 -4.20
N LYS A 92 -17.12 6.64 -3.62
CA LYS A 92 -17.52 6.74 -2.20
C LYS A 92 -17.09 5.56 -1.34
N ARG A 93 -16.81 4.41 -1.96
CA ARG A 93 -16.46 3.16 -1.29
C ARG A 93 -15.43 2.43 -2.14
N VAL A 94 -14.45 1.83 -1.49
CA VAL A 94 -13.43 0.99 -2.10
C VAL A 94 -13.44 -0.35 -1.37
N ALA A 95 -13.38 -1.43 -2.13
CA ALA A 95 -13.12 -2.77 -1.59
C ALA A 95 -11.66 -3.11 -1.86
N ILE A 96 -10.97 -3.64 -0.86
CA ILE A 96 -9.62 -4.17 -0.98
C ILE A 96 -9.70 -5.68 -0.86
N LEU A 97 -9.21 -6.38 -1.88
CA LEU A 97 -9.06 -7.83 -1.88
C LEU A 97 -7.57 -8.15 -1.89
N ASP A 98 -7.07 -8.71 -0.80
CA ASP A 98 -5.71 -9.19 -0.67
C ASP A 98 -5.71 -10.72 -0.71
N PHE A 99 -5.01 -11.27 -1.70
CA PHE A 99 -4.85 -12.71 -1.90
C PHE A 99 -3.37 -13.13 -1.81
N ASP A 100 -2.50 -12.23 -1.35
CA ASP A 100 -1.16 -12.64 -0.94
C ASP A 100 -1.27 -13.71 0.15
N VAL A 101 -0.29 -14.62 0.18
CA VAL A 101 -0.27 -15.72 1.16
C VAL A 101 -0.07 -15.20 2.58
N HIS A 102 0.60 -14.06 2.75
CA HIS A 102 0.80 -13.41 4.02
C HIS A 102 -0.35 -12.44 4.31
N HIS A 103 -0.72 -12.33 5.59
CA HIS A 103 -1.73 -11.39 6.03
C HIS A 103 -1.31 -9.94 5.75
N GLY A 104 -2.14 -9.18 5.02
CA GLY A 104 -2.00 -7.74 4.82
C GLY A 104 -2.29 -6.91 6.08
N ASN A 105 -1.59 -7.19 7.18
CA ASN A 105 -1.72 -6.53 8.48
C ASN A 105 -1.56 -5.00 8.41
N GLY A 106 -0.63 -4.51 7.58
CA GLY A 106 -0.44 -3.07 7.34
C GLY A 106 -1.67 -2.43 6.72
N THR A 107 -2.21 -3.04 5.67
CA THR A 107 -3.44 -2.58 5.03
C THR A 107 -4.62 -2.61 6.00
N GLN A 108 -4.79 -3.70 6.75
CA GLN A 108 -5.82 -3.81 7.79
C GLN A 108 -5.72 -2.67 8.80
N ALA A 109 -4.53 -2.41 9.34
CA ALA A 109 -4.30 -1.35 10.32
C ALA A 109 -4.58 0.04 9.75
N CYS A 110 -4.31 0.28 8.45
CA CYS A 110 -4.60 1.56 7.81
C CYS A 110 -6.10 1.83 7.59
N VAL A 111 -6.93 0.79 7.46
CA VAL A 111 -8.36 0.94 7.11
C VAL A 111 -9.33 0.53 8.22
N ALA A 112 -8.82 -0.05 9.31
CA ALA A 112 -9.60 -0.32 10.50
C ALA A 112 -10.01 1.00 11.17
N ASN A 113 -11.30 1.12 11.54
CA ASN A 113 -11.84 2.27 12.27
C ASN A 113 -11.58 2.13 13.78
N VAL A 114 -10.32 1.92 14.16
CA VAL A 114 -9.90 1.83 15.58
C VAL A 114 -9.59 3.19 16.17
#